data_AF-A0A656JVX6-F1
#
_entry.id   AF-A0A656JVX6-F1
#
_cell.length_a   1.000
_cell.length_b   1.000
_cell.length_c   1.000
_cell.angle_alpha   90.00
_cell.angle_beta   90.00
_cell.angle_gamma   90.00
#
_symmetry.space_group_name_H-M   'P 1'
#
loop_
_entity.id
_entity.type
_entity.pdbx_description
1 polymer ?
#
loop_
_entity_poly.entity_id
_entity_poly.type
_entity_poly.pdbx_seq_one_letter_code
_entity_poly.pdbx_strand_id
1 'polypeptide(L)'
;MTRPRWKKALFIGLPLALAISAGAGFLAWNYWSPAGYPVKVMKQADDLQERIISFDSHITVPMKFGSEGNEADKDGSGQFDLVKTARGRLSGAALTIFGWPE
;
A
#
# COMPACT_ATOMS: atom_id res chain seq x y z
N MET A 1 0.86 -8.42 57.59
CA MET A 1 1.89 -8.70 56.58
C MET A 1 1.36 -8.45 55.18
N THR A 2 1.69 -7.32 54.56
CA THR A 2 1.35 -7.04 53.15
C THR A 2 2.32 -7.79 52.24
N ARG A 3 1.84 -8.81 51.52
CA ARG A 3 2.67 -9.54 50.55
C ARG A 3 3.19 -8.55 49.49
N PRO A 4 4.49 -8.55 49.17
CA PRO A 4 5.06 -7.52 48.32
C PRO A 4 4.57 -7.73 46.86
N ARG A 5 3.84 -6.74 46.34
CA ARG A 5 3.13 -6.80 45.04
C ARG A 5 4.07 -6.70 43.82
N TRP A 6 5.36 -6.43 44.04
CA TRP A 6 6.38 -6.27 42.99
C TRP A 6 6.51 -7.49 42.06
N LYS A 7 6.32 -8.71 42.57
CA LYS A 7 6.33 -9.92 41.73
C LYS A 7 5.23 -9.88 40.66
N LYS A 8 4.03 -9.40 41.00
CA LYS A 8 2.94 -9.27 40.01
C LYS A 8 3.23 -8.16 38.99
N ALA A 9 3.81 -7.05 39.45
CA ALA A 9 4.24 -5.97 38.56
C ALA A 9 5.34 -6.43 37.59
N LEU A 10 6.27 -7.28 38.03
CA LEU A 10 7.30 -7.88 37.18
C LEU A 10 6.73 -8.93 36.22
N PHE A 11 6.01 -9.94 36.73
CA PHE A 11 5.54 -11.06 35.91
C PHE A 11 4.39 -10.71 34.96
N ILE A 12 3.67 -9.62 35.19
CA ILE A 12 2.57 -9.17 34.33
C ILE A 12 2.94 -7.87 33.60
N GLY A 13 3.54 -6.91 34.30
CA GLY A 13 3.88 -5.61 33.73
C GLY A 13 5.04 -5.68 32.74
N LEU A 14 6.08 -6.50 32.99
CA LEU A 14 7.21 -6.61 32.07
C LEU A 14 6.80 -7.24 30.71
N PRO A 15 6.08 -8.38 30.66
CA PRO A 15 5.59 -8.93 29.40
C PRO A 15 4.64 -7.98 28.66
N LEU A 16 3.77 -7.28 29.40
CA LEU A 16 2.85 -6.32 28.79
C LEU A 16 3.60 -5.13 28.18
N ALA A 17 4.57 -4.57 28.90
CA ALA A 17 5.40 -3.48 28.39
C ALA A 17 6.22 -3.90 27.17
N LEU A 18 6.76 -5.12 27.17
CA LEU A 18 7.44 -5.70 26.01
C LEU A 18 6.50 -5.86 24.82
N ALA A 19 5.29 -6.39 25.03
CA ALA A 19 4.30 -6.56 23.96
C ALA A 19 3.89 -5.21 23.34
N ILE A 20 3.65 -4.20 24.17
CA ILE A 20 3.34 -2.84 23.71
C ILE A 20 4.53 -2.25 22.95
N SER A 21 5.75 -2.42 23.45
CA SER A 21 6.96 -1.88 22.81
C SER A 21 7.25 -2.56 21.47
N ALA A 22 7.07 -3.89 21.39
CA ALA A 22 7.22 -4.64 20.15
C ALA A 22 6.16 -4.22 19.12
N GLY A 23 4.90 -4.08 19.55
CA GLY A 23 3.82 -3.58 18.69
C GLY A 23 4.09 -2.15 18.19
N ALA A 24 4.48 -1.25 19.08
CA ALA A 24 4.83 0.13 18.73
C ALA A 24 6.04 0.18 17.78
N GLY A 25 7.07 -0.63 18.03
CA GLY A 25 8.24 -0.74 17.16
C GLY A 25 7.90 -1.25 15.77
N PHE A 26 7.06 -2.29 15.67
CA PHE A 26 6.57 -2.81 14.40
C PHE A 26 5.76 -1.77 13.62
N LEU A 27 4.86 -1.05 14.30
CA LEU A 27 4.06 0.00 13.68
C LEU A 27 4.94 1.18 13.22
N ALA A 28 5.90 1.61 14.04
CA ALA A 28 6.85 2.66 13.68
C ALA A 28 7.73 2.26 12.48
N TRP A 29 8.15 0.99 12.43
CA TRP A 29 8.90 0.45 11.30
C TRP A 29 8.09 0.50 9.99
N ASN A 30 6.85 0.02 10.02
CA ASN A 30 5.96 0.09 8.86
C ASN A 30 5.64 1.53 8.47
N TYR A 31 5.54 2.46 9.41
CA TYR A 31 5.31 3.86 9.12
C TYR A 31 6.52 4.51 8.44
N TRP A 32 7.75 4.19 8.85
CA TRP A 32 8.97 4.75 8.24
C TRP A 32 9.40 4.07 6.94
N SER A 33 8.84 2.90 6.63
CA SER A 33 9.08 2.18 5.38
C SER A 33 7.81 1.55 4.80
N PRO A 34 6.78 2.33 4.44
CA PRO A 34 5.45 1.80 4.11
C PRO A 34 5.38 0.95 2.82
N ALA A 35 6.47 0.91 2.05
CA ALA A 35 6.61 0.05 0.88
C ALA A 35 8.06 -0.46 0.71
N GLY A 36 8.82 -0.58 1.81
CA GLY A 36 10.25 -0.90 1.77
C GLY A 36 11.15 0.30 1.40
N TYR A 37 10.57 1.47 1.15
CA TYR A 37 11.28 2.71 0.88
C TYR A 37 11.20 3.68 2.06
N PRO A 38 12.27 4.43 2.37
CA PRO A 38 12.20 5.49 3.38
C PRO A 38 11.12 6.52 3.04
N VAL A 39 10.37 6.98 4.06
CA VAL A 39 9.31 8.00 3.91
C VAL A 39 9.75 9.21 3.10
N LYS A 40 11.01 9.68 3.29
CA LYS A 40 11.55 10.81 2.53
C LYS A 40 11.60 10.58 1.02
N VAL A 41 11.90 9.34 0.59
CA VAL A 41 11.98 8.96 -0.82
C VAL A 41 10.57 8.84 -1.41
N MET A 42 9.64 8.26 -0.64
CA MET A 42 8.24 8.19 -1.06
C MET A 42 7.63 9.58 -1.24
N LYS A 43 7.91 10.50 -0.30
CA LYS A 43 7.47 11.91 -0.43
C LYS A 43 8.07 12.58 -1.67
N GLN A 44 9.36 12.38 -1.92
CA GLN A 44 10.00 12.92 -3.12
C GLN A 44 9.37 12.37 -4.41
N ALA A 45 9.02 11.08 -4.44
CA ALA A 45 8.35 10.47 -5.59
C ALA A 45 6.95 11.06 -5.82
N ASP A 46 6.20 11.30 -4.75
CA ASP A 46 4.88 11.93 -4.81
C ASP A 46 4.97 13.39 -5.29
N ASP A 47 5.87 14.19 -4.72
CA ASP A 47 6.13 15.58 -5.12
C ASP A 47 6.58 15.70 -6.60
N LEU A 48 7.22 14.66 -7.15
CA LEU A 48 7.59 14.60 -8.56
C LEU A 48 6.40 14.23 -9.44
N GLN A 49 5.66 13.18 -9.09
CA GLN A 49 4.44 12.75 -9.78
C GLN A 49 3.32 13.81 -9.74
N GLU A 50 3.45 14.82 -8.87
CA GLU A 50 2.63 16.04 -8.91
C GLU A 50 2.73 16.85 -10.19
N ARG A 51 3.89 16.79 -10.85
CA ARG A 51 4.28 17.79 -11.86
C ARG A 51 4.61 17.17 -13.21
N ILE A 52 5.01 15.90 -13.22
CA ILE A 52 5.36 15.21 -14.46
C ILE A 52 4.14 14.59 -15.12
N ILE A 53 4.23 14.39 -16.43
CA ILE A 53 3.30 13.55 -17.18
C ILE A 53 3.89 12.14 -17.18
N SER A 54 3.14 11.19 -16.67
CA SER A 54 3.51 9.77 -16.65
C SER A 54 2.72 9.01 -17.71
N PHE A 55 3.42 8.17 -18.47
CA PHE A 55 2.82 7.39 -19.55
C PHE A 55 3.32 5.95 -19.49
N ASP A 56 2.39 4.99 -19.50
CA ASP A 56 2.70 3.57 -19.64
C ASP A 56 2.47 3.13 -21.08
N SER A 57 3.50 2.63 -21.75
CA SER A 57 3.42 2.22 -23.15
C SER A 57 2.70 0.88 -23.39
N HIS A 58 2.32 0.14 -22.34
CA HIS A 58 1.73 -1.18 -22.53
C HIS A 58 0.85 -1.63 -21.35
N ILE A 59 -0.45 -1.44 -21.49
CA ILE A 59 -1.46 -2.04 -20.59
C ILE A 59 -2.38 -2.93 -21.42
N THR A 60 -2.34 -4.24 -21.20
CA THR A 60 -3.27 -5.17 -21.83
C THR A 60 -4.68 -4.91 -21.30
N VAL A 61 -5.63 -4.69 -22.20
CA VAL A 61 -7.05 -4.56 -21.83
C VAL A 61 -7.64 -5.96 -21.63
N PRO A 62 -8.10 -6.32 -20.40
CA PRO A 62 -8.78 -7.58 -20.20
C PRO A 62 -10.08 -7.65 -21.00
N MET A 63 -10.43 -8.82 -21.52
CA MET A 63 -11.67 -9.02 -22.32
C MET A 63 -12.96 -8.61 -21.60
N LYS A 64 -12.95 -8.60 -20.26
CA LYS A 64 -14.10 -8.22 -19.41
C LYS A 64 -14.01 -6.78 -18.89
N PHE A 65 -13.06 -5.97 -19.35
CA PHE A 65 -12.92 -4.60 -18.87
C PHE A 65 -14.19 -3.77 -19.13
N GLY A 66 -14.72 -3.12 -18.11
CA GLY A 66 -15.97 -2.36 -18.17
C GLY A 66 -17.25 -3.19 -17.97
N SER A 67 -17.14 -4.51 -17.76
CA SER A 67 -18.30 -5.35 -17.40
C SER A 67 -18.66 -5.25 -15.92
N GLU A 68 -19.80 -5.83 -15.53
CA GLU A 68 -20.14 -6.04 -14.11
C GLU A 68 -19.00 -6.75 -13.38
N GLY A 69 -18.61 -6.22 -12.21
CA GLY A 69 -17.49 -6.70 -11.39
C GLY A 69 -16.10 -6.38 -11.94
N ASN A 70 -15.99 -5.70 -13.08
CA ASN A 70 -14.73 -5.27 -13.72
C ASN A 70 -14.87 -3.83 -14.25
N GLU A 71 -15.62 -3.00 -13.55
CA GLU A 71 -15.92 -1.63 -13.96
C GLU A 71 -14.65 -0.77 -14.00
N ALA A 72 -14.52 0.04 -15.06
CA ALA A 72 -13.34 0.88 -15.26
C ALA A 72 -13.21 1.99 -14.21
N ASP A 73 -14.32 2.42 -13.60
CA ASP A 73 -14.40 3.54 -12.65
C ASP A 73 -14.41 3.11 -11.17
N LYS A 74 -14.22 1.82 -10.89
CA LYS A 74 -14.17 1.28 -9.52
C LYS A 74 -12.78 0.76 -9.18
N ASP A 75 -12.45 0.77 -7.88
CA ASP A 75 -11.23 0.15 -7.36
C ASP A 75 -11.37 -1.38 -7.37
N GLY A 76 -11.23 -1.98 -8.56
CA GLY A 76 -11.46 -3.39 -8.81
C GLY A 76 -10.31 -4.29 -8.33
N SER A 77 -10.43 -5.60 -8.55
CA SER A 77 -9.34 -6.56 -8.26
C SER A 77 -8.23 -6.57 -9.32
N GLY A 78 -8.46 -5.96 -10.48
CA GLY A 78 -7.49 -5.83 -11.56
C GLY A 78 -6.37 -4.83 -11.27
N GLN A 79 -5.39 -4.78 -12.18
CA GLN A 79 -4.23 -3.87 -12.06
C GLN A 79 -4.50 -2.47 -12.61
N PHE A 80 -5.50 -2.30 -13.48
CA PHE A 80 -5.80 -1.06 -14.16
C PHE A 80 -7.28 -0.70 -14.01
N ASP A 81 -7.53 0.48 -13.44
CA ASP A 81 -8.83 1.16 -13.36
C ASP A 81 -8.58 2.66 -13.12
N LEU A 82 -9.60 3.49 -13.25
CA LEU A 82 -9.50 4.94 -13.10
C LEU A 82 -9.15 5.36 -11.66
N VAL A 83 -9.54 4.58 -10.66
CA VAL A 83 -9.24 4.88 -9.24
C VAL A 83 -7.75 4.69 -8.95
N LYS A 84 -7.17 3.56 -9.37
CA LYS A 84 -5.74 3.28 -9.27
C LYS A 84 -4.92 4.22 -10.14
N THR A 85 -5.40 4.55 -11.34
CA THR A 85 -4.77 5.52 -12.24
C THR A 85 -4.66 6.89 -11.56
N ALA A 86 -5.75 7.37 -10.94
CA ALA A 86 -5.75 8.63 -10.19
C ALA A 86 -4.85 8.56 -8.94
N ARG A 87 -4.93 7.46 -8.17
CA ARG A 87 -4.08 7.24 -6.97
C ARG A 87 -2.60 7.22 -7.29
N GLY A 88 -2.22 6.60 -8.40
CA GLY A 88 -0.84 6.51 -8.89
C GLY A 88 -0.41 7.69 -9.78
N ARG A 89 -1.32 8.62 -10.08
CA ARG A 89 -1.09 9.81 -10.93
C ARG A 89 -0.62 9.45 -12.35
N LEU A 90 -1.10 8.32 -12.87
CA LEU A 90 -0.82 7.90 -14.24
C LEU A 90 -1.59 8.80 -15.21
N SER A 91 -0.87 9.56 -16.04
CA SER A 91 -1.50 10.57 -16.92
C SER A 91 -2.10 9.94 -18.19
N GLY A 92 -1.55 8.83 -18.66
CA GLY A 92 -2.08 8.11 -19.81
C GLY A 92 -1.40 6.75 -20.00
N ALA A 93 -1.96 5.93 -20.88
CA ALA A 93 -1.38 4.66 -21.25
C ALA A 93 -1.73 4.28 -22.69
N ALA A 94 -0.86 3.49 -23.32
CA ALA A 94 -1.19 2.74 -24.52
C ALA A 94 -1.90 1.44 -24.12
N LEU A 95 -3.17 1.35 -24.51
CA LEU A 95 -4.01 0.20 -24.24
C LEU A 95 -3.82 -0.85 -25.35
N THR A 96 -3.20 -1.96 -24.99
CA THR A 96 -2.87 -3.04 -25.92
C THR A 96 -4.08 -3.92 -26.16
N ILE A 97 -4.50 -3.98 -27.42
CA ILE A 97 -5.42 -5.01 -27.92
C ILE A 97 -4.57 -6.22 -28.30
N PHE A 98 -4.58 -7.25 -27.46
CA PHE A 98 -3.85 -8.49 -27.69
C PHE A 98 -4.79 -9.58 -28.18
N GLY A 99 -4.50 -10.15 -29.35
CA GLY A 99 -5.11 -11.38 -29.85
C GLY A 99 -4.04 -12.47 -29.92
N TRP A 100 -4.34 -13.65 -29.36
CA TRP A 100 -3.48 -14.81 -29.54
C TRP A 100 -3.52 -15.24 -31.02
N PRO A 101 -2.38 -15.48 -31.69
CA PRO A 101 -2.39 -15.96 -33.06
C PRO A 101 -2.93 -17.40 -33.08
N GLU A 102 -3.97 -17.61 -33.89
CA GLU A 102 -4.46 -18.95 -34.27
C GLU A 102 -3.47 -19.69 -35.17
#